data_AF-A0A3M1IRK7-F1
#
_entry.id   AF-A0A3M1IRK7-F1
#
_cell.length_a   1.000
_cell.length_b   1.000
_cell.length_c   1.000
_cell.angle_alpha   90.00
_cell.angle_beta   90.00
_cell.angle_gamma   90.00
#
_symmetry.space_group_name_H-M   'P 1'
#
loop_
_entity.id
_entity.type
_entity.pdbx_description
1 polymer ?
#
loop_
_entity_poly.entity_id
_entity_poly.type
_entity_poly.pdbx_seq_one_letter_code
_entity_poly.pdbx_strand_id
1 'polypeptide(L)'
;RDGELWEAMIRTFEGGAQAGADLLSIESVGGKEVHDDALVMGDIQAVLFALCVLGVRDMRFLWTRLAEIGRKHGALPAGDTACGFANTAMVLAEQRMIPRVFAAVVRAISAVRSLVAYECGAVGPGKDCGYENIILKALTGRPMAMEGKTAACAHLSAVGNIAAAACDTWSNESVQNLKLLGGMAPVCYLEQLIYDCRLFNEAAADGEEAARQLRDWMVRSDAGRDPQAWVLTPDSAIAIARAIAQAPNPYQAGRAAGLTAIRLLREAAEDGRLRLAPREAPWLDRMQKALEELPDNEAQFIEQMLGQVDTTRFRVADYEL
;
A
#
# COMPACT_ATOMS: atom_id res chain seq x y z
N ARG A 1 9.36 -15.94 13.23
CA ARG A 1 10.52 -15.46 12.43
C ARG A 1 11.65 -16.50 12.37
N ASP A 2 11.28 -17.78 12.45
CA ASP A 2 12.17 -18.93 12.53
C ASP A 2 11.44 -20.16 11.96
N GLY A 3 12.07 -21.33 12.03
CA GLY A 3 11.45 -22.59 11.65
C GLY A 3 11.42 -22.88 10.14
N GLU A 4 10.85 -24.02 9.79
CA GLU A 4 10.98 -24.60 8.45
C GLU A 4 10.41 -23.73 7.33
N LEU A 5 9.29 -23.03 7.59
CA LEU A 5 8.67 -22.15 6.59
C LEU A 5 9.54 -20.92 6.31
N TRP A 6 10.16 -20.34 7.34
CA TRP A 6 11.11 -19.24 7.18
C TRP A 6 12.33 -19.69 6.36
N GLU A 7 12.93 -20.82 6.73
CA GLU A 7 14.09 -21.34 6.02
C GLU A 7 13.76 -21.70 4.56
N ALA A 8 12.59 -22.29 4.31
CA ALA A 8 12.13 -22.61 2.96
C ALA A 8 11.95 -21.34 2.11
N MET A 9 11.38 -20.29 2.69
CA MET A 9 11.24 -18.99 2.02
C MET A 9 12.61 -18.41 1.66
N ILE A 10 13.56 -18.39 2.59
CA ILE A 10 14.92 -17.89 2.32
C ILE A 10 15.61 -18.71 1.23
N ARG A 11 15.52 -20.04 1.27
CA ARG A 11 16.04 -20.91 0.19
C ARG A 11 15.39 -20.61 -1.16
N THR A 12 14.11 -20.25 -1.17
CA THR A 12 13.38 -19.90 -2.40
C THR A 12 13.90 -18.60 -3.00
N PHE A 13 14.11 -17.56 -2.17
CA PHE A 13 14.68 -16.30 -2.64
C PHE A 13 16.13 -16.47 -3.12
N GLU A 14 16.98 -17.17 -2.38
CA GLU A 14 18.35 -17.45 -2.82
C GLU A 14 18.38 -18.26 -4.12
N GLY A 15 17.55 -19.31 -4.23
CA GLY A 15 17.45 -20.14 -5.42
C GLY A 15 16.92 -19.38 -6.63
N GLY A 16 15.88 -18.55 -6.46
CA GLY A 16 15.34 -17.70 -7.51
C GLY A 16 16.35 -16.69 -8.03
N ALA A 17 17.07 -16.01 -7.14
CA ALA A 17 18.13 -15.08 -7.52
C ALA A 17 19.27 -15.79 -8.26
N GLN A 18 19.68 -16.99 -7.81
CA GLN A 18 20.69 -17.80 -8.51
C GLN A 18 20.23 -18.30 -9.89
N ALA A 19 18.93 -18.55 -10.05
CA ALA A 19 18.34 -19.00 -11.31
C ALA A 19 18.13 -17.85 -12.32
N GLY A 20 18.43 -16.61 -11.95
CA GLY A 20 18.36 -15.45 -12.85
C GLY A 20 17.14 -14.54 -12.66
N ALA A 21 16.48 -14.58 -11.50
CA ALA A 21 15.47 -13.56 -11.18
C ALA A 21 16.14 -12.20 -10.98
N ASP A 22 15.75 -11.20 -11.79
CA ASP A 22 16.31 -9.84 -11.70
C ASP A 22 15.78 -9.03 -10.52
N LEU A 23 14.52 -9.27 -10.12
CA LEU A 23 13.81 -8.50 -9.11
C LEU A 23 13.27 -9.43 -8.01
N LEU A 24 13.49 -9.06 -6.74
CA LEU A 24 12.97 -9.79 -5.58
C LEU A 24 11.90 -8.98 -4.87
N SER A 25 10.68 -9.54 -4.78
CA SER A 25 9.53 -8.93 -4.10
C SER A 25 8.79 -9.97 -3.27
N ILE A 26 8.05 -9.50 -2.26
CA ILE A 26 7.17 -10.33 -1.43
C ILE A 26 5.98 -9.51 -0.94
N GLU A 27 4.83 -10.15 -0.76
CA GLU A 27 3.71 -9.60 0.00
C GLU A 27 3.78 -10.15 1.42
N SER A 28 4.55 -9.51 2.30
CA SER A 28 4.76 -10.03 3.65
C SER A 28 3.58 -9.73 4.59
N VAL A 29 3.43 -10.53 5.66
CA VAL A 29 2.19 -10.58 6.46
C VAL A 29 2.38 -10.28 7.95
N GLY A 30 3.53 -9.74 8.38
CA GLY A 30 3.76 -9.39 9.79
C GLY A 30 2.69 -8.42 10.34
N GLY A 31 2.03 -8.82 11.42
CA GLY A 31 0.94 -8.09 12.07
C GLY A 31 -0.45 -8.37 11.50
N LYS A 32 -0.58 -9.23 10.48
CA LYS A 32 -1.86 -9.48 9.78
C LYS A 32 -2.94 -10.03 10.71
N GLU A 33 -2.56 -10.88 11.64
CA GLU A 33 -3.46 -11.50 12.60
C GLU A 33 -4.18 -10.50 13.52
N VAL A 34 -3.52 -9.39 13.87
CA VAL A 34 -4.16 -8.27 14.60
C VAL A 34 -4.96 -7.40 13.63
N HIS A 35 -4.42 -7.16 12.43
CA HIS A 35 -5.07 -6.30 11.44
C HIS A 35 -6.42 -6.86 10.96
N ASP A 36 -6.51 -8.17 10.73
CA ASP A 36 -7.74 -8.80 10.24
C ASP A 36 -8.92 -8.58 11.22
N ASP A 37 -8.67 -8.70 12.53
CA ASP A 37 -9.67 -8.39 13.56
C ASP A 37 -9.98 -6.89 13.60
N ALA A 38 -8.94 -6.05 13.50
CA ALA A 38 -9.08 -4.60 13.47
C ALA A 38 -9.98 -4.11 12.33
N LEU A 39 -9.86 -4.71 11.13
CA LEU A 39 -10.71 -4.40 9.99
C LEU A 39 -12.18 -4.72 10.28
N VAL A 40 -12.47 -5.92 10.77
CA VAL A 40 -13.85 -6.35 11.05
C VAL A 40 -14.52 -5.47 12.11
N MET A 41 -13.74 -4.97 13.07
CA MET A 41 -14.23 -4.09 14.15
C MET A 41 -14.22 -2.60 13.80
N GLY A 42 -13.62 -2.21 12.67
CA GLY A 42 -13.40 -0.79 12.33
C GLY A 42 -12.51 -0.08 13.35
N ASP A 43 -11.51 -0.78 13.88
CA ASP A 43 -10.60 -0.31 14.92
C ASP A 43 -9.31 0.26 14.31
N ILE A 44 -9.25 1.60 14.22
CA ILE A 44 -8.09 2.28 13.64
C ILE A 44 -6.84 2.22 14.54
N GLN A 45 -7.00 2.04 15.86
CA GLN A 45 -5.88 1.95 16.79
C GLN A 45 -5.18 0.60 16.61
N ALA A 46 -5.95 -0.48 16.51
CA ALA A 46 -5.43 -1.81 16.21
C ALA A 46 -4.84 -1.92 14.80
N VAL A 47 -5.41 -1.25 13.79
CA VAL A 47 -4.78 -1.10 12.46
C VAL A 47 -3.40 -0.47 12.57
N LEU A 48 -3.29 0.64 13.32
CA LEU A 48 -2.04 1.36 13.52
C LEU A 48 -1.00 0.51 14.25
N PHE A 49 -1.41 -0.23 15.30
CA PHE A 49 -0.54 -1.16 15.99
C PHE A 49 -0.03 -2.28 15.05
N ALA A 50 -0.94 -2.89 14.31
CA ALA A 50 -0.59 -3.97 13.38
C ALA A 50 0.40 -3.51 12.30
N LEU A 51 0.19 -2.34 11.68
CA LEU A 51 1.01 -1.86 10.58
C LEU A 51 2.30 -1.16 11.07
N CYS A 52 2.17 -0.22 12.01
CA CYS A 52 3.25 0.71 12.37
C CYS A 52 4.07 0.26 13.57
N VAL A 53 3.66 -0.79 14.29
CA VAL A 53 4.44 -1.40 15.37
C VAL A 53 4.89 -2.80 14.97
N LEU A 54 3.95 -3.73 14.74
CA LEU A 54 4.27 -5.12 14.43
C LEU A 54 4.85 -5.26 13.01
N GLY A 55 4.12 -4.75 12.01
CA GLY A 55 4.49 -4.84 10.60
C GLY A 55 5.83 -4.17 10.29
N VAL A 56 6.11 -2.99 10.85
CA VAL A 56 7.40 -2.30 10.67
C VAL A 56 8.58 -3.14 11.19
N ARG A 57 8.43 -3.79 12.35
CA ARG A 57 9.49 -4.65 12.91
C ARG A 57 9.70 -5.89 12.06
N ASP A 58 8.61 -6.48 11.55
CA ASP A 58 8.68 -7.66 10.69
C ASP A 58 9.33 -7.33 9.34
N MET A 59 8.91 -6.22 8.74
CA MET A 59 9.49 -5.68 7.53
C MET A 59 11.00 -5.44 7.68
N ARG A 60 11.45 -4.87 8.82
CA ARG A 60 12.88 -4.62 9.06
C ARG A 60 13.68 -5.91 9.12
N PHE A 61 13.17 -6.91 9.83
CA PHE A 61 13.78 -8.24 9.90
C PHE A 61 13.86 -8.90 8.51
N LEU A 62 12.74 -8.95 7.79
CA LEU A 62 12.63 -9.62 6.49
C LEU A 62 13.45 -8.92 5.40
N TRP A 63 13.27 -7.61 5.23
CA TRP A 63 13.87 -6.88 4.10
C TRP A 63 15.36 -6.68 4.23
N THR A 64 15.90 -6.61 5.45
CA THR A 64 17.36 -6.64 5.64
C THR A 64 17.93 -7.92 5.03
N ARG A 65 17.26 -9.06 5.24
CA ARG A 65 17.70 -10.34 4.68
C ARG A 65 17.51 -10.44 3.17
N LEU A 66 16.37 -9.97 2.63
CA LEU A 66 16.15 -9.99 1.18
C LEU A 66 17.12 -9.07 0.43
N ALA A 67 17.48 -7.91 1.00
CA ALA A 67 18.49 -7.03 0.43
C ALA A 67 19.89 -7.67 0.43
N GLU A 68 20.25 -8.44 1.47
CA GLU A 68 21.48 -9.24 1.48
C GLU A 68 21.50 -10.29 0.37
N ILE A 69 20.40 -11.03 0.19
CA ILE A 69 20.27 -12.04 -0.87
C ILE A 69 20.43 -11.40 -2.25
N GLY A 70 19.73 -10.28 -2.48
CA GLY A 70 19.84 -9.52 -3.72
C GLY A 70 21.28 -9.11 -4.02
N ARG A 71 21.97 -8.47 -3.07
CA ARG A 71 23.39 -8.09 -3.22
C ARG A 71 24.31 -9.28 -3.48
N LYS A 72 24.09 -10.40 -2.81
CA LYS A 72 24.93 -11.61 -2.93
C LYS A 72 24.80 -12.26 -4.31
N HIS A 73 23.63 -12.20 -4.92
CA HIS A 73 23.31 -12.92 -6.15
C HIS A 73 23.10 -12.03 -7.38
N GLY A 74 23.23 -10.70 -7.23
CA GLY A 74 23.09 -9.75 -8.34
C GLY A 74 21.63 -9.42 -8.71
N ALA A 75 20.66 -9.84 -7.90
CA ALA A 75 19.26 -9.46 -8.04
C ALA A 75 18.97 -8.16 -7.31
N LEU A 76 18.03 -7.36 -7.80
CA LEU A 76 17.59 -6.14 -7.15
C LEU A 76 16.51 -6.43 -6.11
N PRO A 77 16.68 -6.03 -4.84
CA PRO A 77 15.59 -6.02 -3.89
C PRO A 77 14.58 -4.95 -4.34
N ALA A 78 13.43 -5.38 -4.87
CA ALA A 78 12.50 -4.49 -5.56
C ALA A 78 11.54 -3.80 -4.58
N GLY A 79 10.64 -4.54 -3.93
CA GLY A 79 9.77 -3.98 -2.90
C GLY A 79 8.71 -4.94 -2.35
N ASP A 80 7.97 -4.47 -1.34
CA ASP A 80 6.86 -5.17 -0.69
C ASP A 80 5.53 -4.48 -0.97
N THR A 81 4.45 -5.09 -0.48
CA THR A 81 3.14 -4.46 -0.41
C THR A 81 2.42 -4.75 0.90
N ALA A 82 1.64 -3.79 1.40
CA ALA A 82 0.63 -4.03 2.42
C ALA A 82 -0.64 -4.70 1.85
N CYS A 83 -0.51 -5.68 0.94
CA CYS A 83 -1.62 -6.25 0.18
C CYS A 83 -2.60 -6.98 1.10
N GLY A 84 -2.07 -7.86 1.95
CA GLY A 84 -2.83 -8.56 2.99
C GLY A 84 -3.41 -7.64 4.08
N PHE A 85 -3.27 -6.32 3.95
CA PHE A 85 -3.77 -5.31 4.87
C PHE A 85 -4.68 -4.33 4.13
N ALA A 86 -4.10 -3.38 3.40
CA ALA A 86 -4.83 -2.30 2.75
C ALA A 86 -5.65 -2.76 1.54
N ASN A 87 -5.23 -3.79 0.80
CA ASN A 87 -6.07 -4.37 -0.26
C ASN A 87 -7.21 -5.20 0.33
N THR A 88 -6.98 -5.89 1.45
CA THR A 88 -8.08 -6.52 2.20
C THR A 88 -9.10 -5.46 2.65
N ALA A 89 -8.67 -4.33 3.21
CA ALA A 89 -9.56 -3.23 3.55
C ALA A 89 -10.35 -2.70 2.33
N MET A 90 -9.66 -2.51 1.19
CA MET A 90 -10.31 -2.11 -0.06
C MET A 90 -11.41 -3.08 -0.50
N VAL A 91 -11.13 -4.40 -0.48
CA VAL A 91 -12.11 -5.43 -0.85
C VAL A 91 -13.30 -5.46 0.12
N LEU A 92 -13.05 -5.38 1.43
CA LEU A 92 -14.11 -5.35 2.44
C LEU A 92 -15.00 -4.10 2.28
N ALA A 93 -14.43 -2.96 1.90
CA ALA A 93 -15.17 -1.73 1.62
C ALA A 93 -16.05 -1.85 0.37
N GLU A 94 -15.57 -2.50 -0.69
CA GLU A 94 -16.38 -2.80 -1.88
C GLU A 94 -17.54 -3.74 -1.56
N GLN A 95 -17.31 -4.71 -0.68
CA GLN A 95 -18.35 -5.61 -0.15
C GLN A 95 -19.26 -4.95 0.89
N ARG A 96 -19.07 -3.65 1.17
CA ARG A 96 -19.86 -2.85 2.13
C ARG A 96 -19.80 -3.37 3.57
N MET A 97 -18.76 -4.12 3.93
CA MET A 97 -18.54 -4.60 5.29
C MET A 97 -17.86 -3.54 6.17
N ILE A 98 -17.04 -2.68 5.58
CA ILE A 98 -16.42 -1.53 6.25
C ILE A 98 -16.64 -0.24 5.43
N PRO A 99 -16.49 0.94 6.05
CA PRO A 99 -16.58 2.22 5.33
C PRO A 99 -15.42 2.41 4.34
N ARG A 100 -15.67 3.05 3.21
CA ARG A 100 -14.63 3.37 2.21
C ARG A 100 -13.62 4.39 2.74
N VAL A 101 -14.08 5.35 3.55
CA VAL A 101 -13.16 6.27 4.27
C VAL A 101 -12.22 5.54 5.21
N PHE A 102 -12.68 4.45 5.85
CA PHE A 102 -11.82 3.66 6.72
C PHE A 102 -10.73 2.97 5.89
N ALA A 103 -11.08 2.33 4.78
CA ALA A 103 -10.12 1.73 3.86
C ALA A 103 -9.12 2.75 3.28
N ALA A 104 -9.56 3.97 2.97
CA ALA A 104 -8.70 5.05 2.51
C ALA A 104 -7.68 5.50 3.57
N VAL A 105 -8.08 5.57 4.84
CA VAL A 105 -7.17 5.90 5.96
C VAL A 105 -6.20 4.74 6.23
N VAL A 106 -6.66 3.49 6.18
CA VAL A 106 -5.79 2.29 6.27
C VAL A 106 -4.70 2.33 5.20
N ARG A 107 -5.04 2.69 3.95
CA ARG A 107 -4.07 2.85 2.84
C ARG A 107 -2.99 3.90 3.15
N ALA A 108 -3.38 5.03 3.74
CA ALA A 108 -2.42 6.06 4.11
C ALA A 108 -1.45 5.57 5.20
N ILE A 109 -1.98 4.87 6.21
CA ILE A 109 -1.18 4.28 7.30
C ILE A 109 -0.23 3.20 6.77
N SER A 110 -0.69 2.37 5.82
CA SER A 110 0.08 1.24 5.30
C SER A 110 1.35 1.68 4.55
N ALA A 111 1.42 2.91 4.05
CA ALA A 111 2.63 3.48 3.48
C ALA A 111 3.81 3.47 4.47
N VAL A 112 3.57 3.67 5.77
CA VAL A 112 4.63 3.64 6.79
C VAL A 112 5.25 2.24 6.88
N ARG A 113 4.42 1.20 6.85
CA ARG A 113 4.87 -0.20 6.87
C ARG A 113 5.66 -0.53 5.60
N SER A 114 5.15 -0.17 4.43
CA SER A 114 5.79 -0.49 3.14
C SER A 114 7.09 0.31 2.89
N LEU A 115 7.23 1.52 3.48
CA LEU A 115 8.45 2.32 3.42
C LEU A 115 9.68 1.57 3.96
N VAL A 116 9.49 0.71 4.95
CA VAL A 116 10.59 -0.01 5.63
C VAL A 116 11.40 -0.89 4.68
N ALA A 117 10.78 -1.44 3.62
CA ALA A 117 11.52 -2.19 2.59
C ALA A 117 12.65 -1.35 1.99
N TYR A 118 12.37 -0.07 1.69
CA TYR A 118 13.31 0.87 1.09
C TYR A 118 14.35 1.35 2.09
N GLU A 119 13.96 1.55 3.37
CA GLU A 119 14.92 1.81 4.46
C GLU A 119 15.91 0.65 4.64
N CYS A 120 15.49 -0.58 4.34
CA CYS A 120 16.30 -1.79 4.45
C CYS A 120 17.05 -2.16 3.15
N GLY A 121 17.00 -1.30 2.12
CA GLY A 121 17.81 -1.44 0.92
C GLY A 121 17.05 -1.82 -0.35
N ALA A 122 15.72 -1.89 -0.34
CA ALA A 122 14.94 -2.01 -1.56
C ALA A 122 15.13 -0.78 -2.48
N VAL A 123 15.16 -1.02 -3.79
CA VAL A 123 15.48 0.00 -4.81
C VAL A 123 14.39 0.18 -5.85
N GLY A 124 13.30 -0.57 -5.75
CA GLY A 124 12.20 -0.58 -6.70
C GLY A 124 12.43 -1.51 -7.91
N PRO A 125 11.41 -1.69 -8.76
CA PRO A 125 10.09 -1.10 -8.61
C PRO A 125 9.32 -1.69 -7.42
N GLY A 126 8.57 -0.85 -6.69
CA GLY A 126 7.59 -1.33 -5.71
C GLY A 126 6.59 -2.30 -6.36
N LYS A 127 5.96 -3.17 -5.57
CA LYS A 127 5.08 -4.25 -6.05
C LYS A 127 3.72 -3.67 -6.50
N ASP A 128 3.17 -4.15 -7.61
CA ASP A 128 2.03 -3.58 -8.36
C ASP A 128 0.75 -3.34 -7.55
N CYS A 129 0.33 -4.30 -6.72
CA CYS A 129 -0.86 -4.17 -5.89
C CYS A 129 -0.70 -3.19 -4.71
N GLY A 130 0.47 -2.56 -4.59
CA GLY A 130 0.75 -1.52 -3.60
C GLY A 130 0.23 -0.18 -4.03
N TYR A 131 -1.06 0.07 -3.87
CA TYR A 131 -1.61 1.39 -4.16
C TYR A 131 -1.00 2.48 -3.26
N GLU A 132 -0.43 2.14 -2.09
CA GLU A 132 0.34 3.08 -1.28
C GLU A 132 1.67 3.53 -1.93
N ASN A 133 2.10 2.86 -3.01
CA ASN A 133 3.35 3.15 -3.70
C ASN A 133 3.44 4.60 -4.19
N ILE A 134 2.33 5.28 -4.51
CA ILE A 134 2.39 6.70 -4.87
C ILE A 134 2.90 7.57 -3.70
N ILE A 135 2.56 7.21 -2.46
CA ILE A 135 3.08 7.86 -1.25
C ILE A 135 4.57 7.50 -1.09
N LEU A 136 4.92 6.23 -1.31
CA LEU A 136 6.32 5.76 -1.24
C LEU A 136 7.19 6.43 -2.31
N LYS A 137 6.66 6.68 -3.51
CA LYS A 137 7.38 7.38 -4.59
C LYS A 137 7.67 8.81 -4.21
N ALA A 138 6.71 9.50 -3.57
CA ALA A 138 6.91 10.84 -3.05
C ALA A 138 7.95 10.88 -1.90
N LEU A 139 8.03 9.82 -1.08
CA LEU A 139 9.02 9.69 0.00
C LEU A 139 10.43 9.36 -0.51
N THR A 140 10.54 8.46 -1.47
CA THR A 140 11.80 7.77 -1.80
C THR A 140 12.38 8.17 -3.16
N GLY A 141 11.56 8.71 -4.07
CA GLY A 141 11.93 8.92 -5.47
C GLY A 141 12.21 7.63 -6.25
N ARG A 142 11.88 6.45 -5.70
CA ARG A 142 12.12 5.15 -6.32
C ARG A 142 11.01 4.80 -7.32
N PRO A 143 11.31 3.96 -8.31
CA PRO A 143 10.29 3.48 -9.23
C PRO A 143 9.26 2.59 -8.51
N MET A 144 8.03 2.58 -9.01
CA MET A 144 6.89 1.87 -8.46
C MET A 144 6.10 1.18 -9.58
N ALA A 145 5.83 -0.11 -9.40
CA ALA A 145 4.78 -0.75 -10.17
C ALA A 145 3.41 -0.34 -9.61
N MET A 146 2.45 -0.19 -10.51
CA MET A 146 1.05 0.05 -10.19
C MET A 146 0.17 -0.85 -11.05
N GLU A 147 -1.05 -1.06 -10.58
CA GLU A 147 -2.12 -1.74 -11.29
C GLU A 147 -3.40 -0.90 -11.19
N GLY A 148 -4.38 -1.14 -12.05
CA GLY A 148 -5.66 -0.42 -12.00
C GLY A 148 -6.62 -0.90 -13.09
N LYS A 149 -7.01 -0.04 -14.03
CA LYS A 149 -8.04 -0.37 -15.03
C LYS A 149 -7.77 -1.68 -15.81
N THR A 150 -6.50 -2.00 -16.07
CA THR A 150 -6.06 -3.17 -16.86
C THR A 150 -5.77 -4.40 -15.97
N ALA A 151 -6.03 -4.29 -14.66
CA ALA A 151 -5.99 -5.38 -13.69
C ALA A 151 -7.39 -5.89 -13.30
N ALA A 152 -8.42 -5.51 -14.05
CA ALA A 152 -9.79 -5.97 -13.84
C ALA A 152 -9.97 -7.51 -13.94
N CYS A 153 -8.98 -8.23 -14.50
CA CYS A 153 -8.92 -9.69 -14.46
C CYS A 153 -8.70 -10.27 -13.06
N ALA A 154 -8.02 -9.53 -12.18
CA ALA A 154 -7.71 -9.98 -10.83
C ALA A 154 -8.80 -9.56 -9.85
N HIS A 155 -9.18 -8.28 -9.87
CA HIS A 155 -10.20 -7.73 -8.97
C HIS A 155 -10.81 -6.44 -9.53
N LEU A 156 -11.95 -6.06 -8.96
CA LEU A 156 -12.62 -4.79 -9.26
C LEU A 156 -12.20 -3.76 -8.21
N SER A 157 -11.95 -2.51 -8.63
CA SER A 157 -11.54 -1.44 -7.73
C SER A 157 -12.13 -0.08 -8.13
N ALA A 158 -12.12 0.86 -7.19
CA ALA A 158 -12.45 2.27 -7.44
C ALA A 158 -11.24 3.09 -7.94
N VAL A 159 -10.09 2.44 -8.17
CA VAL A 159 -8.79 3.06 -8.45
C VAL A 159 -8.26 2.59 -9.82
N GLY A 160 -8.99 2.95 -10.87
CA GLY A 160 -8.75 2.45 -12.22
C GLY A 160 -7.66 3.21 -12.98
N ASN A 161 -7.97 4.45 -13.38
CA ASN A 161 -7.03 5.32 -14.09
C ASN A 161 -6.07 6.01 -13.14
N ILE A 162 -6.53 6.45 -11.95
CA ILE A 162 -5.72 7.24 -11.01
C ILE A 162 -4.45 6.51 -10.56
N ALA A 163 -4.46 5.19 -10.53
CA ALA A 163 -3.28 4.40 -10.19
C ALA A 163 -2.12 4.59 -11.20
N ALA A 164 -2.41 4.99 -12.44
CA ALA A 164 -1.39 5.30 -13.44
C ALA A 164 -0.74 6.68 -13.26
N ALA A 165 -1.26 7.54 -12.36
CA ALA A 165 -0.84 8.94 -12.22
C ALA A 165 0.67 9.13 -11.96
N ALA A 166 1.33 8.14 -11.37
CA ALA A 166 2.77 8.18 -11.11
C ALA A 166 3.45 6.81 -11.23
N CYS A 167 2.89 5.89 -12.02
CA CYS A 167 3.49 4.56 -12.21
C CYS A 167 4.81 4.62 -13.01
N ASP A 168 5.71 3.68 -12.75
CA ASP A 168 6.92 3.44 -13.58
C ASP A 168 6.79 2.13 -14.36
N THR A 169 6.05 1.16 -13.80
CA THR A 169 5.62 -0.05 -14.50
C THR A 169 4.13 -0.28 -14.28
N TRP A 170 3.46 -0.88 -15.27
CA TRP A 170 2.02 -1.09 -15.29
C TRP A 170 1.69 -2.57 -15.37
N SER A 171 0.85 -3.05 -14.45
CA SER A 171 0.56 -4.47 -14.27
C SER A 171 -0.93 -4.79 -14.41
N ASN A 172 -1.21 -6.05 -14.76
CA ASN A 172 -2.54 -6.65 -14.75
C ASN A 172 -2.84 -7.43 -13.45
N GLU A 173 -1.98 -7.32 -12.43
CA GLU A 173 -2.00 -8.09 -11.17
C GLU A 173 -1.85 -9.61 -11.40
N SER A 174 -2.93 -10.29 -11.76
CA SER A 174 -2.95 -11.74 -11.96
C SER A 174 -4.04 -12.16 -12.92
N VAL A 175 -3.72 -13.12 -13.79
CA VAL A 175 -4.69 -13.75 -14.68
C VAL A 175 -4.37 -15.23 -14.85
N GLN A 176 -5.40 -16.06 -14.79
CA GLN A 176 -5.24 -17.50 -15.03
C GLN A 176 -4.78 -17.75 -16.47
N ASN A 177 -3.88 -18.73 -16.66
CA ASN A 177 -3.39 -19.12 -17.98
C ASN A 177 -4.43 -19.97 -18.74
N LEU A 178 -5.45 -19.31 -19.31
CA LEU A 178 -6.53 -19.93 -20.07
C LEU A 178 -6.66 -19.34 -21.48
N LYS A 179 -7.33 -20.06 -22.39
CA LYS A 179 -7.54 -19.63 -23.77
C LYS A 179 -8.76 -18.70 -23.88
N LEU A 180 -8.55 -17.51 -24.46
CA LEU A 180 -9.58 -16.58 -24.93
C LEU A 180 -9.68 -16.64 -26.46
N LEU A 181 -10.68 -15.94 -27.03
CA LEU A 181 -10.82 -15.83 -28.49
C LEU A 181 -9.57 -15.20 -29.14
N GLY A 182 -9.00 -14.16 -28.54
CA GLY A 182 -7.85 -13.43 -29.06
C GLY A 182 -6.48 -14.08 -28.81
N GLY A 183 -6.38 -15.08 -27.93
CA GLY A 183 -5.08 -15.58 -27.47
C GLY A 183 -5.15 -16.26 -26.11
N MET A 184 -3.99 -16.62 -25.55
CA MET A 184 -3.93 -16.97 -24.13
C MET A 184 -4.16 -15.71 -23.30
N ALA A 185 -4.88 -15.81 -22.17
CA ALA A 185 -5.24 -14.64 -21.37
C ALA A 185 -4.03 -13.77 -20.98
N PRO A 186 -2.87 -14.32 -20.55
CA PRO A 186 -1.68 -13.50 -20.32
C PRO A 186 -1.22 -12.70 -21.55
N VAL A 187 -1.35 -13.25 -22.75
CA VAL A 187 -1.00 -12.56 -24.01
C VAL A 187 -1.98 -11.42 -24.29
N CYS A 188 -3.28 -11.66 -24.10
CA CYS A 188 -4.30 -10.63 -24.31
C CYS A 188 -4.14 -9.45 -23.32
N TYR A 189 -3.86 -9.72 -22.04
CA TYR A 189 -3.63 -8.65 -21.06
C TYR A 189 -2.29 -7.95 -21.27
N LEU A 190 -1.23 -8.68 -21.66
CA LEU A 190 0.04 -8.05 -22.03
C LEU A 190 -0.12 -7.07 -23.19
N GLU A 191 -0.91 -7.40 -24.20
CA GLU A 191 -1.22 -6.47 -25.29
C GLU A 191 -1.90 -5.18 -24.80
N GLN A 192 -2.87 -5.29 -23.89
CA GLN A 192 -3.53 -4.13 -23.29
C GLN A 192 -2.57 -3.25 -22.48
N LEU A 193 -1.72 -3.87 -21.64
CA LEU A 193 -0.68 -3.16 -20.89
C LEU A 193 0.30 -2.45 -21.81
N ILE A 194 0.70 -3.08 -22.92
CA ILE A 194 1.58 -2.46 -23.93
C ILE A 194 0.94 -1.20 -24.52
N TYR A 195 -0.36 -1.23 -24.84
CA TYR A 195 -1.04 -0.05 -25.37
C TYR A 195 -1.18 1.08 -24.35
N ASP A 196 -1.45 0.76 -23.09
CA ASP A 196 -1.43 1.75 -22.01
C ASP A 196 -0.05 2.42 -21.89
N CYS A 197 1.02 1.62 -21.77
CA CYS A 197 2.38 2.13 -21.66
C CYS A 197 2.81 2.94 -22.88
N ARG A 198 2.40 2.55 -24.10
CA ARG A 198 2.66 3.35 -25.31
C ARG A 198 2.06 4.74 -25.20
N LEU A 199 0.80 4.85 -24.79
CA LEU A 199 0.15 6.15 -24.60
C LEU A 199 0.87 7.00 -23.52
N PHE A 200 1.31 6.36 -22.43
CA PHE A 200 2.04 7.06 -21.37
C PHE A 200 3.38 7.60 -21.89
N ASN A 201 4.08 6.79 -22.69
CA ASN A 201 5.37 7.14 -23.27
C ASN A 201 5.26 8.23 -24.33
N GLU A 202 4.22 8.23 -25.17
CA GLU A 202 3.97 9.31 -26.13
C GLU A 202 3.75 10.64 -25.39
N ALA A 203 2.89 10.65 -24.35
CA ALA A 203 2.67 11.85 -23.56
C ALA A 203 3.95 12.35 -22.84
N ALA A 204 4.83 11.43 -22.41
CA ALA A 204 6.12 11.78 -21.83
C ALA A 204 7.10 12.35 -22.88
N ALA A 205 7.12 11.79 -24.10
CA ALA A 205 7.96 12.24 -25.19
C ALA A 205 7.57 13.64 -25.71
N ASP A 206 6.28 13.97 -25.66
CA ASP A 206 5.73 15.29 -25.99
C ASP A 206 6.06 16.37 -24.93
N GLY A 207 6.67 15.99 -23.81
CA GLY A 207 7.18 16.88 -22.78
C GLY A 207 6.33 16.94 -21.52
N GLU A 208 6.82 17.70 -20.54
CA GLU A 208 6.27 17.71 -19.18
C GLU A 208 4.80 18.17 -19.13
N GLU A 209 4.40 19.11 -19.97
CA GLU A 209 3.02 19.60 -20.04
C GLU A 209 2.05 18.50 -20.50
N ALA A 210 2.40 17.77 -21.56
CA ALA A 210 1.58 16.67 -22.08
C ALA A 210 1.50 15.51 -21.07
N ALA A 211 2.63 15.14 -20.46
CA ALA A 211 2.68 14.12 -19.41
C ALA A 211 1.79 14.49 -18.21
N ARG A 212 1.89 15.74 -17.72
CA ARG A 212 1.05 16.25 -16.63
C ARG A 212 -0.42 16.31 -17.04
N GLN A 213 -0.72 16.68 -18.28
CA GLN A 213 -2.10 16.73 -18.77
C GLN A 213 -2.75 15.33 -18.77
N LEU A 214 -2.04 14.31 -19.25
CA LEU A 214 -2.52 12.92 -19.22
C LEU A 214 -2.72 12.43 -17.79
N ARG A 215 -1.74 12.66 -16.91
CA ARG A 215 -1.84 12.37 -15.47
C ARG A 215 -3.08 13.05 -14.87
N ASP A 216 -3.30 14.33 -15.15
CA ASP A 216 -4.40 15.09 -14.57
C ASP A 216 -5.77 14.59 -15.07
N TRP A 217 -5.86 14.03 -16.28
CA TRP A 217 -7.06 13.34 -16.74
C TRP A 217 -7.29 12.02 -15.99
N MET A 218 -6.24 11.22 -15.80
CA MET A 218 -6.31 9.98 -15.03
C MET A 218 -6.74 10.21 -13.58
N VAL A 219 -6.20 11.26 -12.95
CA VAL A 219 -6.58 11.64 -11.59
C VAL A 219 -8.03 12.14 -11.56
N ARG A 220 -8.40 13.08 -12.43
CA ARG A 220 -9.74 13.68 -12.43
C ARG A 220 -10.86 12.69 -12.78
N SER A 221 -10.58 11.61 -13.51
CA SER A 221 -11.62 10.63 -13.83
C SER A 221 -12.13 9.89 -12.59
N ASP A 222 -11.28 9.71 -11.58
CA ASP A 222 -11.55 8.81 -10.45
C ASP A 222 -11.57 9.53 -9.09
N ALA A 223 -10.72 10.53 -8.86
CA ALA A 223 -10.45 11.11 -7.54
C ALA A 223 -11.72 11.47 -6.76
N GLY A 224 -12.63 12.22 -7.38
CA GLY A 224 -13.85 12.69 -6.72
C GLY A 224 -14.94 11.63 -6.53
N ARG A 225 -14.74 10.40 -7.00
CA ARG A 225 -15.74 9.32 -6.98
C ARG A 225 -15.66 8.44 -5.74
N ASP A 226 -14.47 8.34 -5.13
CA ASP A 226 -14.23 7.44 -4.00
C ASP A 226 -13.13 7.97 -3.08
N PRO A 227 -13.28 7.89 -1.74
CA PRO A 227 -12.23 8.30 -0.81
C PRO A 227 -10.92 7.50 -1.01
N GLN A 228 -11.00 6.24 -1.44
CA GLN A 228 -9.81 5.42 -1.71
C GLN A 228 -9.04 5.93 -2.93
N ALA A 229 -9.72 6.51 -3.92
CA ALA A 229 -9.08 7.19 -5.03
C ALA A 229 -8.52 8.55 -4.61
N TRP A 230 -9.25 9.31 -3.79
CA TRP A 230 -8.84 10.65 -3.37
C TRP A 230 -7.49 10.68 -2.64
N VAL A 231 -7.22 9.70 -1.78
CA VAL A 231 -5.94 9.60 -1.06
C VAL A 231 -4.76 9.25 -1.99
N LEU A 232 -5.03 8.78 -3.22
CA LEU A 232 -4.04 8.50 -4.25
C LEU A 232 -3.85 9.64 -5.24
N THR A 233 -4.50 10.79 -5.06
CA THR A 233 -4.16 11.98 -5.85
C THR A 233 -2.71 12.38 -5.54
N PRO A 234 -1.95 12.92 -6.52
CA PRO A 234 -0.58 13.37 -6.27
C PRO A 234 -0.46 14.34 -5.08
N ASP A 235 -1.41 15.27 -4.92
CA ASP A 235 -1.41 16.22 -3.80
C ASP A 235 -1.65 15.53 -2.46
N SER A 236 -2.61 14.61 -2.36
CA SER A 236 -2.84 13.81 -1.16
C SER A 236 -1.61 12.96 -0.82
N ALA A 237 -1.03 12.28 -1.82
CA ALA A 237 0.13 11.43 -1.64
C ALA A 237 1.34 12.21 -1.12
N ILE A 238 1.61 13.40 -1.68
CA ILE A 238 2.70 14.29 -1.22
C ILE A 238 2.43 14.80 0.20
N ALA A 239 1.19 15.18 0.52
CA ALA A 239 0.84 15.66 1.87
C ALA A 239 1.03 14.56 2.93
N ILE A 240 0.58 13.33 2.64
CA ILE A 240 0.75 12.17 3.52
C ILE A 240 2.24 11.82 3.63
N ALA A 241 2.99 11.80 2.52
CA ALA A 241 4.43 11.57 2.52
C ALA A 241 5.18 12.57 3.40
N ARG A 242 4.85 13.87 3.32
CA ARG A 242 5.46 14.90 4.19
C ARG A 242 5.16 14.64 5.67
N ALA A 243 3.94 14.26 6.01
CA ALA A 243 3.57 13.92 7.38
C ALA A 243 4.36 12.71 7.92
N ILE A 244 4.55 11.69 7.09
CA ILE A 244 5.36 10.51 7.42
C ILE A 244 6.83 10.90 7.63
N ALA A 245 7.42 11.66 6.70
CA ALA A 245 8.84 12.03 6.74
C ALA A 245 9.21 12.94 7.92
N GLN A 246 8.25 13.72 8.44
CA GLN A 246 8.46 14.64 9.58
C GLN A 246 8.27 13.96 10.93
N ALA A 247 7.69 12.76 10.97
CA ALA A 247 7.42 12.06 12.21
C ALA A 247 8.70 11.43 12.80
N PRO A 248 8.85 11.41 14.13
CA PRO A 248 10.08 10.96 14.78
C PRO A 248 10.27 9.44 14.79
N ASN A 249 9.19 8.67 14.59
CA ASN A 249 9.23 7.20 14.59
C ASN A 249 8.02 6.65 13.80
N PRO A 250 8.02 5.34 13.46
CA PRO A 250 6.96 4.73 12.66
C PRO A 250 5.57 4.80 13.28
N TYR A 251 5.45 4.67 14.61
CA TYR A 251 4.18 4.82 15.32
C TYR A 251 3.56 6.22 15.10
N GLN A 252 4.35 7.27 15.35
CA GLN A 252 3.91 8.65 15.13
C GLN A 252 3.72 8.96 13.64
N ALA A 253 4.49 8.34 12.76
CA ALA A 253 4.30 8.45 11.31
C ALA A 253 2.94 7.88 10.88
N GLY A 254 2.54 6.73 11.43
CA GLY A 254 1.23 6.12 11.18
C GLY A 254 0.09 7.03 11.65
N ARG A 255 0.21 7.57 12.86
CA ARG A 255 -0.76 8.53 13.42
C ARG A 255 -0.88 9.77 12.54
N ALA A 256 0.24 10.36 12.15
CA ALA A 256 0.30 11.54 11.30
C ALA A 256 -0.25 11.29 9.89
N ALA A 257 0.05 10.13 9.29
CA ALA A 257 -0.49 9.73 7.99
C ALA A 257 -2.02 9.56 8.04
N GLY A 258 -2.53 8.89 9.07
CA GLY A 258 -3.96 8.70 9.27
C GLY A 258 -4.71 10.03 9.46
N LEU A 259 -4.22 10.90 10.35
CA LEU A 259 -4.80 12.23 10.58
C LEU A 259 -4.75 13.11 9.33
N THR A 260 -3.65 13.04 8.56
CA THR A 260 -3.52 13.78 7.30
C THR A 260 -4.52 13.29 6.27
N ALA A 261 -4.70 11.98 6.11
CA ALA A 261 -5.71 11.42 5.21
C ALA A 261 -7.13 11.83 5.60
N ILE A 262 -7.47 11.77 6.89
CA ILE A 262 -8.78 12.21 7.40
C ILE A 262 -9.04 13.67 7.06
N ARG A 263 -8.05 14.55 7.32
CA ARG A 263 -8.15 15.98 6.99
C ARG A 263 -8.40 16.21 5.50
N LEU A 264 -7.61 15.56 4.64
CA LEU A 264 -7.73 15.69 3.18
C LEU A 264 -9.09 15.23 2.66
N LEU A 265 -9.61 14.11 3.19
CA LEU A 265 -10.94 13.59 2.82
C LEU A 265 -12.05 14.53 3.27
N ARG A 266 -11.94 15.11 4.47
CA ARG A 266 -12.91 16.06 5.01
C ARG A 266 -12.95 17.35 4.19
N GLU A 267 -11.80 17.97 3.98
CA GLU A 267 -11.67 19.20 3.17
C GLU A 267 -12.23 18.99 1.76
N ALA A 268 -11.91 17.86 1.12
CA ALA A 268 -12.41 17.55 -0.22
C ALA A 268 -13.94 17.35 -0.27
N ALA A 269 -14.52 16.75 0.77
CA ALA A 269 -15.96 16.58 0.87
C ALA A 269 -16.68 17.92 1.12
N GLU A 270 -16.13 18.77 1.99
CA GLU A 270 -16.62 20.12 2.29
C GLU A 270 -16.57 21.03 1.06
N ASP A 271 -15.50 20.94 0.27
CA ASP A 271 -15.33 21.65 -0.99
C ASP A 271 -16.18 21.10 -2.15
N GLY A 272 -16.91 19.99 -1.93
CA GLY A 272 -17.69 19.31 -2.97
C GLY A 272 -16.85 18.62 -4.06
N ARG A 273 -15.54 18.46 -3.84
CA ARG A 273 -14.61 17.79 -4.77
C ARG A 273 -14.60 16.27 -4.62
N LEU A 274 -14.96 15.77 -3.44
CA LEU A 274 -15.12 14.35 -3.16
C LEU A 274 -16.58 14.04 -2.84
N ARG A 275 -17.17 13.09 -3.59
CA ARG A 275 -18.50 12.57 -3.28
C ARG A 275 -18.42 11.60 -2.11
N LEU A 276 -18.77 12.08 -0.93
CA LEU A 276 -18.85 11.26 0.28
C LEU A 276 -20.31 10.90 0.61
N ALA A 277 -20.58 9.63 0.92
CA ALA A 277 -21.91 9.24 1.39
C ALA A 277 -22.13 9.77 2.82
N PRO A 278 -23.32 10.28 3.19
CA PRO A 278 -23.55 10.87 4.51
C PRO A 278 -23.21 9.94 5.69
N ARG A 279 -23.38 8.62 5.50
CA ARG A 279 -23.02 7.60 6.50
C ARG A 279 -21.52 7.44 6.76
N GLU A 280 -20.68 7.95 5.88
CA GLU A 280 -19.21 7.85 6.02
C GLU A 280 -18.62 9.03 6.80
N ALA A 281 -19.29 10.20 6.82
CA ALA A 281 -18.79 11.37 7.54
C ALA A 281 -18.56 11.11 9.05
N PRO A 282 -19.47 10.46 9.80
CA PRO A 282 -19.24 10.16 11.22
C PRO A 282 -18.04 9.25 11.48
N TRP A 283 -17.62 8.45 10.50
CA TRP A 283 -16.44 7.60 10.63
C TRP A 283 -15.14 8.39 10.62
N LEU A 284 -15.09 9.51 9.88
CA LEU A 284 -13.94 10.42 9.91
C LEU A 284 -13.76 11.00 11.33
N ASP A 285 -14.85 11.43 11.97
CA ASP A 285 -14.83 11.95 13.34
C ASP A 285 -14.38 10.87 14.35
N ARG A 286 -14.93 9.66 14.22
CA ARG A 286 -14.57 8.53 15.09
C ARG A 286 -13.09 8.17 14.98
N MET A 287 -12.57 8.03 13.76
CA MET A 287 -11.17 7.71 13.54
C MET A 287 -10.25 8.84 14.01
N GLN A 288 -10.61 10.09 13.74
CA GLN A 288 -9.83 11.25 14.17
C GLN A 288 -9.68 11.27 15.69
N LYS A 289 -10.79 11.17 16.41
CA LYS A 289 -10.80 11.11 17.87
C LYS A 289 -9.96 9.95 18.38
N ALA A 290 -10.14 8.76 17.80
CA ALA A 290 -9.40 7.57 18.21
C ALA A 290 -7.88 7.73 18.01
N LEU A 291 -7.43 8.41 16.94
CA LEU A 291 -6.02 8.69 16.69
C LEU A 291 -5.48 9.83 17.57
N GLU A 292 -6.28 10.86 17.85
CA GLU A 292 -5.91 11.98 18.71
C GLU A 292 -5.78 11.57 20.18
N GLU A 293 -6.58 10.62 20.64
CA GLU A 293 -6.56 10.10 22.02
C GLU A 293 -5.41 9.10 22.29
N LEU A 294 -4.64 8.72 21.27
CA LEU A 294 -3.52 7.79 21.46
C LEU A 294 -2.38 8.41 22.29
N PRO A 295 -1.63 7.60 23.07
CA PRO A 295 -0.47 8.06 23.81
C PRO A 295 0.60 8.70 22.91
N ASP A 296 1.28 9.74 23.38
CA ASP A 296 2.39 10.34 22.61
C ASP A 296 3.64 9.44 22.58
N ASN A 297 3.76 8.51 23.52
CA ASN A 297 4.88 7.59 23.62
C ASN A 297 4.54 6.23 23.02
N GLU A 298 5.41 5.71 22.13
CA GLU A 298 5.22 4.39 21.49
C GLU A 298 5.15 3.25 22.51
N ALA A 299 5.98 3.25 23.56
CA ALA A 299 5.98 2.18 24.56
C ALA A 299 4.66 2.14 25.35
N GLN A 300 4.10 3.30 25.70
CA GLN A 300 2.77 3.37 26.32
C GLN A 300 1.67 2.88 25.38
N PHE A 301 1.76 3.23 24.09
CA PHE A 301 0.84 2.72 23.09
C PHE A 301 0.95 1.19 22.93
N ILE A 302 2.17 0.64 22.92
CA ILE A 302 2.40 -0.80 22.87
C ILE A 302 1.78 -1.50 24.09
N GLU A 303 2.05 -1.01 25.30
CA GLU A 303 1.49 -1.56 26.53
C GLU A 303 -0.03 -1.55 26.51
N GLN A 304 -0.63 -0.43 26.10
CA GLN A 304 -2.08 -0.31 25.93
C GLN A 304 -2.61 -1.35 24.93
N MET A 305 -1.98 -1.49 23.76
CA MET A 305 -2.47 -2.39 22.72
C MET A 305 -2.29 -3.86 23.09
N LEU A 306 -1.18 -4.23 23.74
CA LEU A 306 -0.97 -5.61 24.24
C LEU A 306 -2.02 -6.01 25.29
N GLY A 307 -2.60 -5.04 26.02
CA GLY A 307 -3.73 -5.27 26.90
C GLY A 307 -5.09 -5.41 26.21
N GLN A 308 -5.18 -5.10 24.91
CA GLN A 308 -6.43 -5.06 24.14
C GLN A 308 -6.51 -6.12 23.04
N VAL A 309 -5.41 -6.37 22.33
CA VAL A 309 -5.37 -7.34 21.22
C VAL A 309 -5.27 -8.78 21.74
N ASP A 310 -5.73 -9.74 20.93
CA ASP A 310 -5.58 -11.15 21.25
C ASP A 310 -4.13 -11.62 21.04
N THR A 311 -3.33 -11.54 22.11
CA THR A 311 -1.93 -11.97 22.13
C THR A 311 -1.74 -13.48 22.03
N THR A 312 -2.82 -14.29 22.00
CA THR A 312 -2.72 -15.73 21.72
C THR A 312 -2.58 -16.04 20.23
N ARG A 313 -2.91 -15.07 19.35
CA ARG A 313 -2.86 -15.22 17.90
C ARG A 313 -1.49 -14.95 17.29
N PHE A 314 -0.57 -14.38 18.06
CA PHE A 314 0.81 -14.12 17.62
C PHE A 314 1.80 -14.28 18.75
N ARG A 315 3.08 -14.44 18.38
CA ARG A 315 4.17 -14.47 19.34
C ARG A 315 4.71 -13.05 19.51
N VAL A 316 4.46 -12.44 20.66
CA VAL A 316 4.90 -11.06 20.95
C VAL A 316 6.43 -10.91 20.77
N ALA A 317 7.19 -11.91 21.24
CA ALA A 317 8.65 -11.95 21.11
C ALA A 317 9.15 -11.98 19.66
N ASP A 318 8.36 -12.51 18.72
CA ASP A 318 8.73 -12.45 17.29
C ASP A 318 8.82 -11.00 16.84
N TYR A 319 8.13 -10.05 17.48
CA TYR A 319 8.15 -8.64 17.15
C TYR A 319 9.06 -7.81 18.06
N GLU A 320 10.02 -8.39 18.78
CA GLU A 320 10.93 -7.65 19.68
C GLU A 320 10.18 -6.82 20.76
N LEU A 321 9.04 -7.35 21.21
CA LEU A 321 8.18 -6.79 22.26
C LEU A 321 8.11 -7.71 23.48
#